data_AF-A0A0K8SBC8-F1
#
_entry.id   AF-A0A0K8SBC8-F1
#
_cell.length_a   1.000
_cell.length_b   1.000
_cell.length_c   1.000
_cell.angle_alpha   90.00
_cell.angle_beta   90.00
_cell.angle_gamma   90.00
#
_symmetry.space_group_name_H-M   'P 1'
#
loop_
_entity.id
_entity.type
_entity.pdbx_description
1 polymer ?
#
loop_
_entity_poly.entity_id
_entity_poly.type
_entity_poly.pdbx_seq_one_letter_code
_entity_poly.pdbx_strand_id
1 'polypeptide(L)'
;GYPIDCTSRDLIGRTVCVAVKANSKPLVKNGRNKYLFSVLGTKNATPEDVRLTVKKGTMNTFDIGKVVKINGSPLNTVWKDECNVLDGTDATIFPPYRSADNISIVAYATDICRSIRGAYVGEGVYNGVRGHQYVVNLGDMSKNPKDACYCVKKCYKKGTVDLTKCQGAPLIGTLPHFYLADESYLDGVIGLNPDPEKHQITFIMEPITGVPLLARKRFQFNVDMHPIQFVNLTKNLRPTLFPVLWVEEALDLGPELMGFLQARLLTNLTLVDIVKWTLIVVGSGIGIAGIVKHQMEKEQRKKHERGASVSPVPSNTSQERLIGQSPSRSDSEFSFKSNEMVMDPSRLRGMSKTTPPPIVPHPHMPTPPEVFTLERSLQERLSPEVGGIPPVEVPPSRLSLVRDMSPVHESSAPSMPPESKPVSGKSHRSMK
;
A
#
# COMPACT_ATOMS: atom_id res chain seq x y z
N GLY A 1 13.52 -29.48 3.16
CA GLY A 1 14.80 -28.79 2.94
C GLY A 1 15.80 -29.76 2.34
N TYR A 2 16.75 -29.28 1.55
CA TYR A 2 17.80 -30.08 0.91
C TYR A 2 18.94 -30.39 1.90
N PRO A 3 19.35 -31.65 2.08
CA PRO A 3 20.39 -32.01 3.04
C PRO A 3 21.79 -31.57 2.59
N ILE A 4 22.51 -30.90 3.49
CA ILE A 4 23.92 -30.53 3.33
C ILE A 4 24.70 -31.25 4.44
N ASP A 5 25.53 -32.22 4.04
CA ASP A 5 26.42 -32.93 4.95
C ASP A 5 27.81 -32.28 4.95
N CYS A 6 28.18 -31.67 6.08
CA CYS A 6 29.45 -31.02 6.30
C CYS A 6 30.41 -31.85 7.16
N THR A 7 30.25 -33.18 7.14
CA THR A 7 31.22 -34.13 7.74
C THR A 7 32.32 -34.57 6.77
N SER A 8 32.23 -34.22 5.47
CA SER A 8 33.26 -34.58 4.49
C SER A 8 34.64 -34.03 4.87
N ARG A 9 35.67 -34.84 4.59
CA ARG A 9 37.08 -34.52 4.90
C ARG A 9 37.84 -33.93 3.72
N ASP A 10 37.29 -34.00 2.51
CA ASP A 10 37.91 -33.46 1.30
C ASP A 10 38.00 -31.92 1.33
N LEU A 11 38.99 -31.36 0.64
CA LEU A 11 39.27 -29.93 0.67
C LEU A 11 38.12 -29.09 0.09
N ILE A 12 37.46 -29.56 -0.96
CA ILE A 12 36.38 -28.85 -1.64
C ILE A 12 35.15 -28.84 -0.73
N GLY A 13 34.70 -30.00 -0.25
CA GLY A 13 33.58 -30.14 0.66
C GLY A 13 33.76 -29.34 1.95
N ARG A 14 34.96 -29.36 2.55
CA ARG A 14 35.28 -28.50 3.71
C ARG A 14 35.17 -27.02 3.37
N THR A 15 35.69 -26.57 2.23
CA THR A 15 35.67 -25.16 1.81
C THR A 15 34.24 -24.68 1.53
N VAL A 16 33.46 -25.47 0.78
CA VAL A 16 32.03 -25.22 0.54
C VAL A 16 31.28 -25.13 1.86
N CYS A 17 31.53 -26.05 2.80
CA CYS A 17 30.88 -26.02 4.10
C CYS A 17 31.27 -24.86 5.00
N VAL A 18 32.47 -24.28 4.86
CA VAL A 18 32.81 -23.01 5.52
C VAL A 18 31.99 -21.86 4.92
N ALA A 19 31.91 -21.77 3.58
CA ALA A 19 31.13 -20.72 2.90
C ALA A 19 29.62 -20.82 3.16
N VAL A 20 29.07 -22.05 3.21
CA VAL A 20 27.68 -22.33 3.57
C VAL A 20 27.41 -21.94 5.02
N LYS A 21 28.27 -22.32 5.97
CA LYS A 21 28.10 -21.93 7.40
C LYS A 21 28.21 -20.43 7.63
N ALA A 22 29.00 -19.71 6.82
CA ALA A 22 29.08 -18.25 6.88
C ALA A 22 27.78 -17.55 6.44
N ASN A 23 26.91 -18.25 5.69
CA ASN A 23 25.61 -17.77 5.22
C ASN A 23 24.50 -18.64 5.82
N SER A 24 24.31 -18.55 7.14
CA SER A 24 23.45 -19.46 7.91
C SER A 24 21.94 -19.21 7.80
N LYS A 25 21.49 -18.04 7.30
CA LYS A 25 20.07 -17.64 7.21
C LYS A 25 19.11 -18.71 6.65
N PRO A 26 19.40 -19.39 5.52
CA PRO A 26 18.51 -20.43 4.97
C PRO A 26 18.78 -21.84 5.53
N LEU A 27 19.57 -21.99 6.60
CA LEU A 27 19.99 -23.30 7.11
C LEU A 27 19.29 -23.68 8.42
N VAL A 28 18.57 -24.80 8.39
CA VAL A 28 18.10 -25.49 9.59
C VAL A 28 19.15 -26.49 10.05
N LYS A 29 19.52 -26.49 11.33
CA LYS A 29 20.51 -27.44 11.88
C LYS A 29 19.86 -28.82 12.06
N ASN A 30 20.48 -29.87 11.51
CA ASN A 30 19.99 -31.25 11.56
C ASN A 30 21.07 -32.21 12.11
N GLY A 31 21.64 -31.86 13.27
CA GLY A 31 22.68 -32.63 13.95
C GLY A 31 24.06 -31.95 13.99
N ARG A 32 25.12 -32.75 14.25
CA ARG A 32 26.51 -32.27 14.26
C ARG A 32 27.04 -32.19 12.83
N ASN A 33 27.40 -30.99 12.37
CA ASN A 33 27.87 -30.73 11.00
C ASN A 33 26.91 -31.21 9.88
N LYS A 34 25.61 -31.30 10.14
CA LYS A 34 24.59 -31.61 9.14
C LYS A 34 23.50 -30.55 9.19
N TYR A 35 23.06 -30.11 8.02
CA TYR A 35 22.13 -28.99 7.84
C TYR A 35 21.08 -29.34 6.79
N LEU A 36 19.95 -28.65 6.83
CA LEU A 36 18.94 -28.64 5.77
C LEU A 36 18.87 -27.21 5.23
N PHE A 37 19.22 -27.02 3.96
CA PHE A 37 18.92 -25.78 3.25
C PHE A 37 17.41 -25.72 2.99
N SER A 38 16.76 -24.63 3.39
CA SER A 38 15.31 -24.47 3.22
C SER A 38 14.97 -22.99 3.01
N VAL A 39 14.34 -22.69 1.88
CA VAL A 39 13.96 -21.30 1.50
C VAL A 39 12.95 -20.71 2.49
N LEU A 40 12.02 -21.53 2.99
CA LEU A 40 10.95 -21.12 3.90
C LEU A 40 11.04 -21.79 5.28
N GLY A 41 11.86 -22.84 5.44
CA GLY A 41 11.87 -23.65 6.66
C GLY A 41 12.40 -22.92 7.90
N THR A 42 13.18 -21.85 7.73
CA THR A 42 13.62 -20.98 8.83
C THR A 42 12.65 -19.84 9.14
N LYS A 43 11.58 -19.64 8.34
CA LYS A 43 10.57 -18.58 8.51
C LYS A 43 9.35 -18.99 9.36
N ASN A 44 9.16 -20.27 9.66
CA ASN A 44 7.93 -20.74 10.32
C ASN A 44 7.87 -20.29 11.79
N ALA A 45 6.81 -19.56 12.15
CA ALA A 45 6.58 -18.99 13.49
C ALA A 45 7.73 -18.11 14.03
N THR A 46 8.58 -17.58 13.15
CA THR A 46 9.67 -16.65 13.51
C THR A 46 9.31 -15.21 13.10
N PRO A 47 9.57 -14.19 13.93
CA PRO A 47 9.52 -12.81 13.48
C PRO A 47 10.57 -12.56 12.40
N GLU A 48 10.33 -11.63 11.47
CA GLU A 48 11.37 -11.23 10.51
C GLU A 48 12.56 -10.58 11.23
N ASP A 49 13.78 -10.90 10.78
CA ASP A 49 15.03 -10.20 11.16
C ASP A 49 15.02 -8.70 10.77
N VAL A 50 14.05 -8.29 9.95
CA VAL A 50 13.93 -6.95 9.39
C VAL A 50 12.89 -6.15 10.18
N ARG A 51 13.33 -5.02 10.77
CA ARG A 51 12.45 -4.05 11.42
C ARG A 51 12.25 -2.84 10.52
N LEU A 52 11.05 -2.71 9.97
CA LEU A 52 10.62 -1.51 9.26
C LEU A 52 10.14 -0.44 10.26
N THR A 53 10.51 0.81 10.03
CA THR A 53 9.87 1.98 10.64
C THR A 53 9.01 2.64 9.58
N VAL A 54 7.71 2.76 9.85
CA VAL A 54 6.72 3.36 8.94
C VAL A 54 6.12 4.64 9.52
N LYS A 55 5.71 5.57 8.64
CA LYS A 55 4.94 6.74 9.04
C LYS A 55 3.50 6.35 9.41
N LYS A 56 3.00 6.91 10.52
CA LYS A 56 1.62 6.68 11.02
C LYS A 56 0.53 7.45 10.26
N GLY A 57 0.91 8.39 9.38
CA GLY A 57 -0.04 9.24 8.65
C GLY A 57 -0.77 10.32 9.47
N THR A 58 -0.43 10.52 10.75
CA THR A 58 -1.18 11.44 11.65
C THR A 58 -1.05 12.92 11.27
N MET A 59 0.10 13.33 10.72
CA MET A 59 0.32 14.71 10.24
C MET A 59 -0.09 14.89 8.77
N ASN A 60 -0.08 13.80 8.01
CA ASN A 60 -0.40 13.77 6.58
C ASN A 60 -0.88 12.36 6.23
N THR A 61 -2.15 12.20 5.88
CA THR A 61 -2.74 10.88 5.56
C THR A 61 -2.10 10.23 4.34
N PHE A 62 -1.57 11.03 3.38
CA PHE A 62 -0.88 10.51 2.20
C PHE A 62 0.48 9.86 2.49
N ASP A 63 1.00 10.04 3.71
CA ASP A 63 2.24 9.44 4.18
C ASP A 63 2.00 8.12 4.96
N ILE A 64 0.76 7.67 5.16
CA ILE A 64 0.46 6.48 5.96
C ILE A 64 1.14 5.21 5.41
N GLY A 65 1.72 4.41 6.30
CA GLY A 65 2.43 3.17 5.93
C GLY A 65 3.78 3.39 5.24
N LYS A 66 4.16 4.63 4.87
CA LYS A 66 5.39 4.89 4.13
C LYS A 66 6.62 4.45 4.93
N VAL A 67 7.43 3.58 4.35
CA VAL A 67 8.66 3.07 4.97
C VAL A 67 9.71 4.18 4.98
N VAL A 68 10.24 4.49 6.16
CA VAL A 68 11.26 5.54 6.36
C VAL A 68 12.59 5.02 6.88
N LYS A 69 12.61 3.85 7.52
CA LYS A 69 13.85 3.19 7.97
C LYS A 69 13.74 1.67 7.89
N ILE A 70 14.86 1.03 7.62
CA ILE A 70 15.08 -0.42 7.76
C ILE A 70 16.19 -0.64 8.79
N ASN A 71 15.91 -1.41 9.85
CA ASN A 71 16.85 -1.68 10.95
C ASN A 71 17.48 -0.41 11.56
N GLY A 72 16.71 0.69 11.60
CA GLY A 72 17.15 2.00 12.10
C GLY A 72 17.86 2.90 11.06
N SER A 73 18.27 2.35 9.91
CA SER A 73 18.90 3.11 8.81
C SER A 73 17.86 3.68 7.84
N PRO A 74 17.99 4.92 7.36
CA PRO A 74 17.10 5.49 6.33
C PRO A 74 17.36 4.93 4.93
N LEU A 75 18.49 4.23 4.73
CA LEU A 75 18.88 3.57 3.48
C LEU A 75 19.10 2.09 3.71
N ASN A 76 18.80 1.29 2.70
CA ASN A 76 19.22 -0.10 2.61
C ASN A 76 20.76 -0.19 2.43
N THR A 77 21.32 -1.37 2.68
CA THR A 77 22.75 -1.68 2.49
C THR A 77 22.98 -2.85 1.53
N VAL A 78 21.92 -3.44 0.96
CA VAL A 78 22.00 -4.58 0.03
C VAL A 78 22.51 -4.15 -1.35
N TRP A 79 22.06 -3.02 -1.89
CA TRP A 79 22.36 -2.59 -3.26
C TRP A 79 23.47 -1.53 -3.30
N LYS A 80 23.66 -0.90 -4.46
CA LYS A 80 24.53 0.26 -4.63
C LYS A 80 23.69 1.54 -4.71
N ASP A 81 24.30 2.67 -4.37
CA ASP A 81 23.85 4.02 -4.75
C ASP A 81 22.33 4.26 -4.54
N GLU A 82 21.65 4.79 -5.55
CA GLU A 82 20.22 5.14 -5.52
C GLU A 82 19.27 3.95 -5.30
N CYS A 83 19.70 2.73 -5.63
CA CYS A 83 18.91 1.51 -5.40
C CYS A 83 18.75 1.16 -3.90
N ASN A 84 19.46 1.85 -3.01
CA ASN A 84 19.28 1.71 -1.56
C ASN A 84 18.18 2.61 -0.97
N VAL A 85 17.56 3.50 -1.77
CA VAL A 85 16.48 4.38 -1.30
C VAL A 85 15.22 3.57 -1.00
N LEU A 86 14.68 3.76 0.20
CA LEU A 86 13.39 3.20 0.61
C LEU A 86 12.26 4.07 0.02
N ASP A 87 11.32 3.45 -0.68
CA ASP A 87 10.16 4.14 -1.26
C ASP A 87 8.90 3.27 -1.15
N GLY A 88 7.73 3.93 -1.10
CA GLY A 88 6.45 3.27 -0.89
C GLY A 88 6.18 2.81 0.54
N THR A 89 5.20 1.92 0.68
CA THR A 89 4.78 1.32 1.96
C THR A 89 5.38 -0.08 2.15
N ASP A 90 4.95 -0.84 3.15
CA ASP A 90 5.31 -2.25 3.35
C ASP A 90 4.37 -3.24 2.63
N ALA A 91 3.58 -2.75 1.66
CA ALA A 91 2.49 -3.45 0.97
C ALA A 91 1.28 -3.87 1.83
N THR A 92 1.28 -3.68 3.16
CA THR A 92 0.13 -4.04 4.01
C THR A 92 -0.98 -3.01 3.97
N ILE A 93 -0.60 -1.74 3.79
CA ILE A 93 -1.48 -0.59 3.64
C ILE A 93 -0.95 0.32 2.54
N PHE A 94 -1.85 0.97 1.82
CA PHE A 94 -1.51 2.04 0.88
C PHE A 94 -2.27 3.32 1.28
N PRO A 95 -1.74 4.52 0.99
CA PRO A 95 -2.46 5.74 1.32
C PRO A 95 -3.77 5.86 0.52
N PRO A 96 -4.75 6.63 1.00
CA PRO A 96 -6.02 6.82 0.29
C PRO A 96 -5.84 7.60 -1.02
N TYR A 97 -6.89 7.64 -1.85
CA TYR A 97 -6.94 8.33 -3.15
C TYR A 97 -5.77 7.91 -4.07
N ARG A 98 -5.74 6.62 -4.44
CA ARG A 98 -4.79 6.06 -5.41
C ARG A 98 -5.25 6.36 -6.84
N SER A 99 -4.43 7.09 -7.58
CA SER A 99 -4.69 7.42 -8.98
C SER A 99 -4.46 6.21 -9.90
N ALA A 100 -5.11 6.23 -11.07
CA ALA A 100 -4.87 5.32 -12.18
C ALA A 100 -3.53 5.64 -12.88
N ASP A 101 -2.41 5.49 -12.17
CA ASP A 101 -1.05 5.81 -12.64
C ASP A 101 0.00 4.79 -12.17
N ASN A 102 1.24 4.96 -12.65
CA ASN A 102 2.36 4.05 -12.36
C ASN A 102 3.23 4.50 -11.15
N ILE A 103 2.69 5.40 -10.31
CA ILE A 103 3.43 6.09 -9.23
C ILE A 103 2.73 5.90 -7.87
N SER A 104 1.41 5.75 -7.86
CA SER A 104 0.56 5.68 -6.67
C SER A 104 0.74 4.40 -5.85
N ILE A 105 1.18 3.30 -6.48
CA ILE A 105 1.38 1.98 -5.88
C ILE A 105 2.87 1.65 -5.88
N VAL A 106 3.49 1.78 -4.70
CA VAL A 106 4.90 1.47 -4.46
C VAL A 106 5.00 0.77 -3.12
N ALA A 107 5.78 -0.31 -3.04
CA ALA A 107 6.06 -0.99 -1.79
C ALA A 107 7.51 -1.48 -1.70
N TYR A 108 8.07 -1.41 -0.50
CA TYR A 108 9.34 -2.03 -0.15
C TYR A 108 9.10 -3.50 0.22
N ALA A 109 9.51 -4.40 -0.66
CA ALA A 109 9.38 -5.84 -0.43
C ALA A 109 10.60 -6.37 0.34
N THR A 110 10.39 -6.80 1.60
CA THR A 110 11.45 -7.35 2.47
C THR A 110 12.06 -8.63 1.90
N ASP A 111 11.24 -9.49 1.29
CA ASP A 111 11.66 -10.74 0.61
C ASP A 111 12.75 -10.54 -0.46
N ILE A 112 12.79 -9.38 -1.10
CA ILE A 112 13.78 -9.04 -2.14
C ILE A 112 14.57 -7.77 -1.82
N CYS A 113 14.44 -7.27 -0.59
CA CYS A 113 15.14 -6.09 -0.07
C CYS A 113 15.11 -4.85 -1.00
N ARG A 114 14.02 -4.58 -1.73
CA ARG A 114 13.91 -3.38 -2.59
C ARG A 114 12.50 -2.86 -2.74
N SER A 115 12.41 -1.59 -3.11
CA SER A 115 11.18 -0.95 -3.57
C SER A 115 10.77 -1.48 -4.95
N ILE A 116 9.48 -1.75 -5.12
CA ILE A 116 8.82 -2.23 -6.33
C ILE A 116 7.60 -1.35 -6.62
N ARG A 117 7.29 -1.11 -7.89
CA ARG A 117 6.17 -0.26 -8.34
C ARG A 117 5.14 -1.10 -9.09
N GLY A 118 3.86 -0.85 -8.81
CA GLY A 118 2.74 -1.35 -9.60
C GLY A 118 2.51 -0.43 -10.80
N ALA A 119 2.47 -1.00 -12.01
CA ALA A 119 2.01 -0.31 -13.20
C ALA A 119 0.50 -0.52 -13.36
N TYR A 120 -0.25 0.57 -13.55
CA TYR A 120 -1.68 0.52 -13.81
C TYR A 120 -1.95 -0.10 -15.18
N VAL A 121 -2.94 -1.01 -15.25
CA VAL A 121 -3.33 -1.67 -16.51
C VAL A 121 -4.79 -1.45 -16.89
N GLY A 122 -5.66 -1.06 -15.96
CA GLY A 122 -7.07 -0.82 -16.24
C GLY A 122 -7.97 -0.90 -15.00
N GLU A 123 -9.26 -0.73 -15.22
CA GLU A 123 -10.30 -0.98 -14.22
C GLU A 123 -10.46 -2.49 -13.99
N GLY A 124 -10.54 -2.91 -12.73
CA GLY A 124 -10.90 -4.25 -12.30
C GLY A 124 -12.19 -4.23 -11.47
N VAL A 125 -12.85 -5.38 -11.39
CA VAL A 125 -14.04 -5.57 -10.53
C VAL A 125 -13.82 -6.81 -9.68
N TYR A 126 -14.02 -6.67 -8.37
CA TYR A 126 -13.96 -7.79 -7.42
C TYR A 126 -15.18 -7.73 -6.49
N ASN A 127 -15.96 -8.81 -6.46
CA ASN A 127 -17.21 -8.92 -5.69
C ASN A 127 -18.16 -7.71 -5.84
N GLY A 128 -18.27 -7.17 -7.07
CA GLY A 128 -19.12 -6.03 -7.41
C GLY A 128 -18.55 -4.65 -7.07
N VAL A 129 -17.39 -4.58 -6.40
CA VAL A 129 -16.67 -3.33 -6.13
C VAL A 129 -15.66 -3.08 -7.25
N ARG A 130 -15.67 -1.86 -7.79
CA ARG A 130 -14.67 -1.39 -8.79
C ARG A 130 -13.37 -1.01 -8.09
N GLY A 131 -12.25 -1.30 -8.74
CA GLY A 131 -10.93 -0.90 -8.28
C GLY A 131 -9.95 -0.76 -9.44
N HIS A 132 -8.84 -0.07 -9.22
CA HIS A 132 -7.76 0.01 -10.19
C HIS A 132 -6.92 -1.28 -10.14
N GLN A 133 -6.69 -1.91 -11.29
CA GLN A 133 -5.81 -3.05 -11.43
C GLN A 133 -4.38 -2.62 -11.73
N TYR A 134 -3.43 -3.18 -10.98
CA TYR A 134 -1.99 -2.93 -11.14
C TYR A 134 -1.24 -4.26 -11.31
N VAL A 135 -0.16 -4.20 -12.07
CA VAL A 135 0.74 -5.33 -12.33
C VAL A 135 2.18 -4.97 -12.00
N VAL A 136 2.98 -5.93 -11.57
CA VAL A 136 4.38 -5.71 -11.19
C VAL A 136 5.35 -6.35 -12.20
N ASN A 137 6.43 -5.64 -12.51
CA ASN A 137 7.61 -6.17 -13.18
C ASN A 137 8.86 -5.98 -12.29
N LEU A 138 9.91 -6.78 -12.53
CA LEU A 138 11.13 -6.76 -11.72
C LEU A 138 12.24 -5.82 -12.24
N GLY A 139 12.00 -5.12 -13.36
CA GLY A 139 12.96 -4.20 -14.00
C GLY A 139 13.95 -4.88 -14.98
N ASP A 140 14.92 -4.10 -15.47
CA ASP A 140 15.97 -4.56 -16.38
C ASP A 140 17.36 -4.01 -16.00
N MET A 141 18.04 -4.67 -15.07
CA MET A 141 19.38 -4.32 -14.61
C MET A 141 20.46 -4.41 -15.70
N SER A 142 20.15 -4.99 -16.86
CA SER A 142 21.09 -5.17 -17.96
C SER A 142 21.03 -4.04 -19.00
N LYS A 143 19.86 -3.39 -19.17
CA LYS A 143 19.64 -2.35 -20.19
C LYS A 143 19.13 -1.01 -19.63
N ASN A 144 18.48 -1.00 -18.47
CA ASN A 144 17.98 0.23 -17.83
C ASN A 144 19.03 0.78 -16.84
N PRO A 145 19.63 1.97 -17.08
CA PRO A 145 20.63 2.54 -16.17
C PRO A 145 20.13 2.71 -14.73
N LYS A 146 18.83 2.98 -14.53
CA LYS A 146 18.21 3.15 -13.20
C LYS A 146 18.08 1.85 -12.40
N ASP A 147 18.10 0.70 -13.08
CA ASP A 147 18.10 -0.61 -12.42
C ASP A 147 19.52 -1.18 -12.26
N ALA A 148 20.53 -0.58 -12.89
CA ALA A 148 21.91 -1.10 -12.90
C ALA A 148 22.53 -1.18 -11.48
N CYS A 149 22.12 -0.31 -10.54
CA CYS A 149 22.61 -0.35 -9.17
C CYS A 149 22.09 -1.55 -8.33
N TYR A 150 21.10 -2.32 -8.82
CA TYR A 150 20.73 -3.62 -8.25
C TYR A 150 21.76 -4.71 -8.62
N CYS A 151 22.60 -4.49 -9.64
CA CYS A 151 23.69 -5.39 -9.99
C CYS A 151 24.91 -5.18 -9.05
N VAL A 152 25.08 -6.07 -8.07
CA VAL A 152 26.22 -6.00 -7.13
C VAL A 152 27.50 -6.62 -7.73
N LYS A 153 27.43 -7.87 -8.18
CA LYS A 153 28.59 -8.65 -8.71
C LYS A 153 28.42 -9.11 -10.17
N LYS A 154 27.29 -9.76 -10.46
CA LYS A 154 26.92 -10.27 -11.79
C LYS A 154 25.58 -9.65 -12.16
N CYS A 155 25.48 -9.08 -13.36
CA CYS A 155 24.21 -8.53 -13.84
C CYS A 155 23.48 -9.64 -14.60
N TYR A 156 22.36 -10.08 -14.05
CA TYR A 156 21.43 -10.95 -14.75
C TYR A 156 20.60 -10.12 -15.74
N LYS A 157 19.94 -10.79 -16.69
CA LYS A 157 19.13 -10.11 -17.71
C LYS A 157 17.78 -9.65 -17.11
N LYS A 158 16.99 -8.94 -17.91
CA LYS A 158 15.63 -8.48 -17.59
C LYS A 158 14.81 -9.48 -16.77
N GLY A 159 14.04 -8.97 -15.80
CA GLY A 159 13.05 -9.73 -15.04
C GLY A 159 13.62 -10.64 -13.95
N THR A 160 14.82 -10.33 -13.44
CA THR A 160 15.53 -11.13 -12.42
C THR A 160 15.88 -10.30 -11.17
N VAL A 161 16.09 -10.95 -10.03
CA VAL A 161 16.59 -10.31 -8.79
C VAL A 161 17.58 -11.24 -8.08
N ASP A 162 18.79 -10.77 -7.78
CA ASP A 162 19.81 -11.54 -7.04
C ASP A 162 19.52 -11.55 -5.53
N LEU A 163 19.12 -12.70 -4.99
CA LEU A 163 18.78 -12.84 -3.57
C LEU A 163 20.00 -13.16 -2.68
N THR A 164 21.20 -13.33 -3.27
CA THR A 164 22.41 -13.77 -2.56
C THR A 164 22.73 -12.91 -1.35
N LYS A 165 22.64 -11.58 -1.49
CA LYS A 165 22.94 -10.64 -0.39
C LYS A 165 21.72 -10.32 0.49
N CYS A 166 20.50 -10.42 -0.04
CA CYS A 166 19.27 -10.17 0.72
C CYS A 166 18.94 -11.35 1.65
N GLN A 167 18.76 -12.55 1.06
CA GLN A 167 18.34 -13.77 1.75
C GLN A 167 19.50 -14.64 2.24
N GLY A 168 20.74 -14.37 1.82
CA GLY A 168 21.90 -15.20 2.18
C GLY A 168 21.90 -16.56 1.49
N ALA A 169 21.21 -16.69 0.36
CA ALA A 169 21.06 -17.92 -0.41
C ALA A 169 21.38 -17.66 -1.89
N PRO A 170 22.10 -18.55 -2.61
CA PRO A 170 22.48 -18.37 -4.01
C PRO A 170 21.29 -18.62 -4.95
N LEU A 171 20.25 -17.80 -4.80
CA LEU A 171 18.98 -17.88 -5.49
C LEU A 171 18.73 -16.60 -6.27
N ILE A 172 18.17 -16.75 -7.47
CA ILE A 172 17.72 -15.64 -8.31
C ILE A 172 16.20 -15.68 -8.37
N GLY A 173 15.58 -14.58 -8.00
CA GLY A 173 14.14 -14.38 -8.11
C GLY A 173 13.72 -14.03 -9.54
N THR A 174 12.62 -14.61 -10.02
CA THR A 174 11.92 -14.20 -11.24
C THR A 174 10.41 -14.25 -11.00
N LEU A 175 9.60 -13.85 -11.98
CA LEU A 175 8.21 -14.29 -12.02
C LEU A 175 8.13 -15.77 -12.44
N PRO A 176 7.04 -16.49 -12.13
CA PRO A 176 6.86 -17.88 -12.54
C PRO A 176 6.99 -18.10 -14.05
N HIS A 177 7.55 -19.25 -14.41
CA HIS A 177 7.86 -19.65 -15.80
C HIS A 177 8.61 -18.58 -16.60
N PHE A 178 9.40 -17.73 -15.94
CA PHE A 178 10.14 -16.59 -16.51
C PHE A 178 9.25 -15.54 -17.20
N TYR A 179 8.00 -15.39 -16.77
CA TYR A 179 7.11 -14.35 -17.27
C TYR A 179 7.74 -12.93 -17.13
N LEU A 180 7.67 -12.14 -18.20
CA LEU A 180 8.32 -10.81 -18.36
C LEU A 180 9.85 -10.76 -18.20
N ALA A 181 10.55 -11.89 -18.08
CA ALA A 181 12.01 -11.96 -18.11
C ALA A 181 12.56 -11.93 -19.55
N ASP A 182 13.88 -11.97 -19.69
CA ASP A 182 14.55 -12.14 -20.99
C ASP A 182 14.27 -13.53 -21.58
N GLU A 183 13.83 -13.59 -22.84
CA GLU A 183 13.33 -14.80 -23.50
C GLU A 183 14.36 -15.94 -23.54
N SER A 184 15.65 -15.63 -23.53
CA SER A 184 16.72 -16.65 -23.51
C SER A 184 16.75 -17.52 -22.24
N TYR A 185 16.00 -17.16 -21.19
CA TYR A 185 15.78 -18.06 -20.05
C TYR A 185 14.82 -19.21 -20.37
N LEU A 186 13.94 -19.06 -21.37
CA LEU A 186 13.00 -20.10 -21.82
C LEU A 186 13.73 -21.23 -22.54
N ASP A 187 14.76 -20.91 -23.34
CA ASP A 187 15.62 -21.89 -24.03
C ASP A 187 16.42 -22.78 -23.06
N GLY A 188 16.56 -22.36 -21.81
CA GLY A 188 17.39 -23.00 -20.80
C GLY A 188 16.78 -24.26 -20.17
N VAL A 189 15.44 -24.42 -20.19
CA VAL A 189 14.71 -25.51 -19.50
C VAL A 189 13.42 -25.87 -20.23
N ILE A 190 13.23 -27.16 -20.52
CA ILE A 190 12.01 -27.68 -21.17
C ILE A 190 10.84 -27.68 -20.17
N GLY A 191 9.64 -27.29 -20.62
CA GLY A 191 8.41 -27.26 -19.80
C GLY A 191 8.03 -25.88 -19.25
N LEU A 192 8.76 -24.83 -19.64
CA LEU A 192 8.40 -23.45 -19.34
C LEU A 192 7.25 -22.97 -20.25
N ASN A 193 6.23 -22.34 -19.65
CA ASN A 193 5.07 -21.80 -20.35
C ASN A 193 4.61 -20.51 -19.65
N PRO A 194 5.26 -19.35 -19.91
CA PRO A 194 4.86 -18.07 -19.33
C PRO A 194 3.43 -17.71 -19.76
N ASP A 195 2.63 -17.25 -18.81
CA ASP A 195 1.18 -17.07 -18.96
C ASP A 195 0.79 -15.85 -18.11
N PRO A 196 0.24 -14.77 -18.69
CA PRO A 196 -0.13 -13.58 -17.93
C PRO A 196 -1.09 -13.88 -16.77
N GLU A 197 -2.14 -14.68 -16.97
CA GLU A 197 -3.18 -14.89 -15.97
C GLU A 197 -2.66 -15.70 -14.77
N LYS A 198 -1.74 -16.65 -15.04
CA LYS A 198 -1.19 -17.56 -14.03
C LYS A 198 0.11 -17.07 -13.40
N HIS A 199 0.89 -16.24 -14.07
CA HIS A 199 2.28 -15.94 -13.68
C HIS A 199 2.57 -14.43 -13.49
N GLN A 200 1.61 -13.54 -13.76
CA GLN A 200 1.71 -12.12 -13.40
C GLN A 200 1.50 -11.89 -11.90
N ILE A 201 2.24 -10.92 -11.32
CA ILE A 201 1.90 -10.35 -10.02
C ILE A 201 0.82 -9.29 -10.25
N THR A 202 -0.35 -9.44 -9.62
CA THR A 202 -1.52 -8.60 -9.87
C THR A 202 -2.18 -8.15 -8.56
N PHE A 203 -2.64 -6.90 -8.51
CA PHE A 203 -3.39 -6.32 -7.40
C PHE A 203 -4.61 -5.56 -7.94
N ILE A 204 -5.75 -5.64 -7.27
CA ILE A 204 -6.90 -4.75 -7.49
C ILE A 204 -7.10 -3.94 -6.21
N MET A 205 -7.00 -2.62 -6.33
CA MET A 205 -7.06 -1.67 -5.21
C MET A 205 -8.34 -0.82 -5.33
N GLU A 206 -9.09 -0.67 -4.24
CA GLU A 206 -10.17 0.33 -4.21
C GLU A 206 -9.54 1.74 -4.14
N PRO A 207 -9.80 2.63 -5.11
CA PRO A 207 -9.03 3.86 -5.28
C PRO A 207 -9.22 4.88 -4.16
N ILE A 208 -10.39 4.99 -3.54
CA ILE A 208 -10.65 6.03 -2.54
C ILE A 208 -9.95 5.69 -1.22
N THR A 209 -10.08 4.44 -0.77
CA THR A 209 -9.64 3.97 0.55
C THR A 209 -8.20 3.45 0.53
N GLY A 210 -7.69 3.01 -0.62
CA GLY A 210 -6.38 2.36 -0.72
C GLY A 210 -6.37 0.92 -0.20
N VAL A 211 -7.54 0.29 -0.03
CA VAL A 211 -7.65 -1.11 0.42
C VAL A 211 -7.44 -2.09 -0.76
N PRO A 212 -6.59 -3.13 -0.62
CA PRO A 212 -6.51 -4.20 -1.59
C PRO A 212 -7.78 -5.07 -1.55
N LEU A 213 -8.48 -5.17 -2.68
CA LEU A 213 -9.62 -6.05 -2.87
C LEU A 213 -9.16 -7.47 -3.25
N LEU A 214 -8.12 -7.53 -4.08
CA LEU A 214 -7.49 -8.74 -4.59
C LEU A 214 -5.96 -8.54 -4.61
N ALA A 215 -5.20 -9.52 -4.15
CA ALA A 215 -3.76 -9.59 -4.39
C ALA A 215 -3.34 -11.00 -4.81
N ARG A 216 -2.42 -11.08 -5.78
CA ARG A 216 -1.73 -12.30 -6.21
C ARG A 216 -0.25 -11.97 -6.37
N LYS A 217 0.52 -12.21 -5.31
CA LYS A 217 1.98 -12.05 -5.27
C LYS A 217 2.62 -13.39 -5.63
N ARG A 218 3.17 -13.47 -6.83
CA ARG A 218 3.75 -14.68 -7.42
C ARG A 218 5.25 -14.54 -7.63
N PHE A 219 6.03 -15.54 -7.24
CA PHE A 219 7.49 -15.45 -7.28
C PHE A 219 8.15 -16.81 -7.47
N GLN A 220 9.19 -16.86 -8.29
CA GLN A 220 9.95 -18.08 -8.62
C GLN A 220 11.39 -17.98 -8.13
N PHE A 221 11.86 -19.04 -7.50
CA PHE A 221 13.23 -19.19 -7.04
C PHE A 221 14.01 -20.08 -8.01
N ASN A 222 15.13 -19.55 -8.50
CA ASN A 222 15.98 -20.19 -9.49
C ASN A 222 17.42 -20.31 -8.97
N VAL A 223 18.18 -21.27 -9.49
CA VAL A 223 19.62 -21.44 -9.23
C VAL A 223 20.39 -21.20 -10.51
N ASP A 224 21.42 -20.34 -10.46
CA ASP A 224 22.35 -20.11 -11.58
C ASP A 224 23.27 -21.33 -11.72
N MET A 225 22.89 -22.27 -12.61
CA MET A 225 23.64 -23.49 -12.85
C MET A 225 24.68 -23.26 -13.95
N HIS A 226 25.94 -23.57 -13.66
CA HIS A 226 27.04 -23.43 -14.61
C HIS A 226 28.10 -24.54 -14.40
N PRO A 227 28.98 -24.80 -15.38
CA PRO A 227 30.13 -25.68 -15.20
C PRO A 227 30.99 -25.28 -14.00
N ILE A 228 31.44 -26.28 -13.23
CA ILE A 228 32.53 -26.13 -12.27
C ILE A 228 33.51 -27.27 -12.56
N GLN A 229 34.69 -26.94 -13.11
CA GLN A 229 35.64 -27.95 -13.61
C GLN A 229 36.06 -28.98 -12.54
N PHE A 230 36.16 -28.54 -11.28
CA PHE A 230 36.55 -29.38 -10.15
C PHE A 230 35.42 -30.25 -9.57
N VAL A 231 34.20 -30.17 -10.11
CA VAL A 231 33.04 -30.93 -9.63
C VAL A 231 32.51 -31.80 -10.78
N ASN A 232 32.78 -33.11 -10.71
CA ASN A 232 32.44 -34.07 -11.77
C ASN A 232 30.94 -34.11 -12.15
N LEU A 233 30.04 -33.77 -11.22
CA LEU A 233 28.60 -33.68 -11.45
C LEU A 233 28.20 -32.46 -12.31
N THR A 234 28.92 -31.34 -12.20
CA THR A 234 28.52 -30.08 -12.85
C THR A 234 29.37 -29.70 -14.05
N LYS A 235 30.56 -30.29 -14.24
CA LYS A 235 31.51 -29.95 -15.32
C LYS A 235 30.94 -29.93 -16.74
N ASN A 236 29.89 -30.72 -17.02
CA ASN A 236 29.26 -30.85 -18.34
C ASN A 236 27.89 -30.16 -18.44
N LEU A 237 27.47 -29.38 -17.42
CA LEU A 237 26.20 -28.66 -17.45
C LEU A 237 26.24 -27.51 -18.45
N ARG A 238 25.13 -27.27 -19.16
CA ARG A 238 24.95 -26.02 -19.90
C ARG A 238 24.66 -24.89 -18.91
N PRO A 239 25.28 -23.70 -19.04
CA PRO A 239 24.90 -22.54 -18.25
C PRO A 239 23.41 -22.23 -18.42
N THR A 240 22.65 -22.25 -17.34
CA THR A 240 21.20 -22.01 -17.36
C THR A 240 20.72 -21.50 -16.01
N LEU A 241 19.61 -20.76 -16.01
CA LEU A 241 18.94 -20.33 -14.79
C LEU A 241 17.85 -21.35 -14.47
N PHE A 242 18.14 -22.31 -13.58
CA PHE A 242 17.27 -23.46 -13.35
C PHE A 242 16.18 -23.16 -12.31
N PRO A 243 14.88 -23.26 -12.66
CA PRO A 243 13.79 -23.01 -11.73
C PRO A 243 13.67 -24.17 -10.74
N VAL A 244 13.60 -23.85 -9.44
CA VAL A 244 13.46 -24.84 -8.37
C VAL A 244 12.01 -24.97 -7.94
N LEU A 245 11.35 -23.85 -7.69
CA LEU A 245 9.93 -23.76 -7.32
C LEU A 245 9.44 -22.34 -7.54
N TRP A 246 8.12 -22.19 -7.68
CA TRP A 246 7.45 -20.91 -7.54
C TRP A 246 6.33 -21.00 -6.48
N VAL A 247 5.95 -19.85 -5.94
CA VAL A 247 4.92 -19.71 -4.91
C VAL A 247 3.94 -18.61 -5.29
N GLU A 248 2.70 -18.75 -4.83
CA GLU A 248 1.68 -17.70 -4.81
C GLU A 248 1.32 -17.38 -3.36
N GLU A 249 1.39 -16.10 -3.02
CA GLU A 249 0.77 -15.52 -1.84
C GLU A 249 -0.46 -14.75 -2.31
N ALA A 250 -1.64 -15.19 -1.86
CA ALA A 250 -2.93 -14.67 -2.28
C ALA A 250 -3.65 -13.96 -1.13
N LEU A 251 -4.28 -12.82 -1.45
CA LEU A 251 -5.24 -12.15 -0.59
C LEU A 251 -6.54 -11.98 -1.37
N ASP A 252 -7.62 -12.48 -0.79
CA ASP A 252 -9.00 -12.29 -1.26
C ASP A 252 -9.77 -11.57 -0.16
N LEU A 253 -10.33 -10.40 -0.47
CA LEU A 253 -11.09 -9.67 0.54
C LEU A 253 -12.43 -10.39 0.76
N GLY A 254 -12.56 -11.01 1.95
CA GLY A 254 -13.69 -11.87 2.32
C GLY A 254 -15.03 -11.14 2.38
N PRO A 255 -16.16 -11.87 2.31
CA PRO A 255 -17.49 -11.27 2.17
C PRO A 255 -17.90 -10.39 3.36
N GLU A 256 -17.47 -10.70 4.58
CA GLU A 256 -17.75 -9.87 5.76
C GLU A 256 -17.06 -8.50 5.66
N LEU A 257 -15.74 -8.49 5.42
CA LEU A 257 -14.96 -7.26 5.30
C LEU A 257 -15.32 -6.48 4.02
N MET A 258 -15.74 -7.15 2.95
CA MET A 258 -16.33 -6.52 1.77
C MET A 258 -17.65 -5.82 2.10
N GLY A 259 -18.55 -6.49 2.81
CA GLY A 259 -19.82 -5.92 3.25
C GLY A 259 -19.61 -4.71 4.17
N PHE A 260 -18.63 -4.77 5.07
CA PHE A 260 -18.20 -3.63 5.88
C PHE A 260 -17.69 -2.48 5.01
N LEU A 261 -16.74 -2.72 4.10
CA LEU A 261 -16.18 -1.71 3.20
C LEU A 261 -17.27 -1.01 2.38
N GLN A 262 -18.15 -1.79 1.75
CA GLN A 262 -19.22 -1.26 0.91
C GLN A 262 -20.26 -0.49 1.72
N ALA A 263 -20.81 -1.09 2.78
CA ALA A 263 -21.91 -0.48 3.54
C ALA A 263 -21.49 0.68 4.46
N ARG A 264 -20.29 0.60 5.08
CA ARG A 264 -19.83 1.62 6.04
C ARG A 264 -18.96 2.72 5.42
N LEU A 265 -18.26 2.42 4.32
CA LEU A 265 -17.33 3.36 3.71
C LEU A 265 -17.86 3.87 2.37
N LEU A 266 -17.99 3.00 1.35
CA LEU A 266 -18.31 3.43 -0.01
C LEU A 266 -19.71 4.05 -0.14
N THR A 267 -20.73 3.44 0.48
CA THR A 267 -22.10 3.96 0.49
C THR A 267 -22.20 5.30 1.23
N ASN A 268 -21.54 5.43 2.38
CA ASN A 268 -21.55 6.67 3.17
C ASN A 268 -20.82 7.81 2.45
N LEU A 269 -19.68 7.54 1.81
CA LEU A 269 -18.97 8.53 0.99
C LEU A 269 -19.82 9.00 -0.21
N THR A 270 -20.51 8.07 -0.86
CA THR A 270 -21.43 8.37 -1.97
C THR A 270 -22.61 9.23 -1.50
N LEU A 271 -23.20 8.90 -0.35
CA LEU A 271 -24.29 9.67 0.27
C LEU A 271 -23.85 11.09 0.62
N VAL A 272 -22.66 11.25 1.22
CA VAL A 272 -22.10 12.57 1.55
C VAL A 272 -21.83 13.38 0.28
N ASP A 273 -21.36 12.78 -0.81
CA ASP A 273 -21.15 13.47 -2.08
C ASP A 273 -22.48 13.96 -2.69
N ILE A 274 -23.52 13.13 -2.68
CA ILE A 274 -24.88 13.50 -3.11
C ILE A 274 -25.44 14.65 -2.26
N VAL A 275 -25.32 14.58 -0.93
CA VAL A 275 -25.79 15.65 -0.02
C VAL A 275 -25.02 16.95 -0.25
N LYS A 276 -23.70 16.88 -0.45
CA LYS A 276 -22.86 18.04 -0.78
C LYS A 276 -23.32 18.70 -2.08
N TRP A 277 -23.46 17.93 -3.16
CA TRP A 277 -23.85 18.48 -4.46
C TRP A 277 -25.28 19.03 -4.48
N THR A 278 -26.22 18.35 -3.82
CA THR A 278 -27.61 18.85 -3.70
C THR A 278 -27.67 20.15 -2.91
N LEU A 279 -26.94 20.29 -1.80
CA LEU A 279 -26.84 21.54 -1.05
C LEU A 279 -26.21 22.68 -1.86
N ILE A 280 -25.17 22.40 -2.65
CA ILE A 280 -24.56 23.39 -3.55
C ILE A 280 -25.59 23.87 -4.59
N VAL A 281 -26.27 22.95 -5.28
CA VAL A 281 -27.26 23.31 -6.33
C VAL A 281 -28.43 24.11 -5.75
N VAL A 282 -28.97 23.69 -4.59
CA VAL A 282 -30.06 24.41 -3.91
C VAL A 282 -29.61 25.79 -3.43
N GLY A 283 -28.42 25.89 -2.81
CA GLY A 283 -27.86 27.16 -2.37
C GLY A 283 -27.60 28.14 -3.51
N SER A 284 -27.03 27.67 -4.62
CA SER A 284 -26.85 28.47 -5.84
C SER A 284 -28.21 28.89 -6.43
N GLY A 285 -29.21 28.02 -6.46
CA GLY A 285 -30.56 28.35 -6.93
C GLY A 285 -31.21 29.47 -6.10
N ILE A 286 -31.15 29.39 -4.77
CA ILE A 286 -31.64 30.44 -3.86
C ILE A 286 -30.88 31.75 -4.07
N GLY A 287 -29.55 31.69 -4.22
CA GLY A 287 -28.71 32.86 -4.49
C GLY A 287 -29.07 33.56 -5.80
N ILE A 288 -29.25 32.80 -6.89
CA ILE A 288 -29.67 33.33 -8.20
C ILE A 288 -31.07 33.96 -8.10
N ALA A 289 -32.02 33.29 -7.44
CA ALA A 289 -33.37 33.84 -7.25
C ALA A 289 -33.35 35.16 -6.45
N GLY A 290 -32.51 35.26 -5.42
CA GLY A 290 -32.29 36.49 -4.65
C GLY A 290 -31.71 37.63 -5.50
N ILE A 291 -30.71 37.33 -6.33
CA ILE A 291 -30.10 38.31 -7.26
C ILE A 291 -31.13 38.81 -8.29
N VAL A 292 -31.89 37.89 -8.90
CA VAL A 292 -32.95 38.24 -9.87
C VAL A 292 -34.00 39.13 -9.22
N LYS A 293 -34.48 38.79 -8.02
CA LYS A 293 -35.45 39.62 -7.28
C LYS A 293 -34.89 41.02 -7.00
N HIS A 294 -33.64 41.12 -6.54
CA HIS A 294 -33.00 42.41 -6.27
C HIS A 294 -32.83 43.26 -7.54
N GLN A 295 -32.45 42.65 -8.67
CA GLN A 295 -32.38 43.34 -9.96
C GLN A 295 -33.75 43.84 -10.43
N MET A 296 -34.81 43.01 -10.29
CA MET A 296 -36.18 43.41 -10.62
C MET A 296 -36.67 44.58 -9.74
N GLU A 297 -36.42 44.53 -8.43
CA GLU A 297 -36.75 45.63 -7.51
C GLU A 297 -35.99 46.93 -7.86
N LYS A 298 -34.71 46.82 -8.24
CA LYS A 298 -33.89 47.97 -8.67
C LYS A 298 -34.40 48.59 -9.97
N GLU A 299 -34.80 47.78 -10.96
CA GLU A 299 -35.41 48.28 -12.20
C GLU A 299 -36.82 48.85 -11.97
N GLN A 300 -37.60 48.31 -11.03
CA GLN A 300 -38.88 48.91 -10.62
C GLN A 300 -38.69 50.28 -9.96
N ARG A 301 -37.70 50.44 -9.05
CA ARG A 301 -37.38 51.75 -8.43
C ARG A 301 -37.01 52.80 -9.49
N LYS A 302 -36.11 52.45 -10.43
CA LYS A 302 -35.75 53.35 -11.56
C LYS A 302 -36.96 53.75 -12.42
N LYS A 303 -37.93 52.84 -12.63
CA LYS A 303 -39.16 53.16 -13.37
C LYS A 303 -40.07 54.09 -12.59
N HIS A 304 -40.19 53.91 -11.27
CA HIS A 304 -40.98 54.79 -10.41
C HIS A 304 -40.39 56.21 -10.35
N GLU A 305 -39.07 56.33 -10.21
CA GLU A 305 -38.36 57.62 -10.22
C GLU A 305 -38.51 58.37 -11.56
N ARG A 306 -38.55 57.65 -12.69
CA ARG A 306 -38.79 58.26 -14.02
C ARG A 306 -40.25 58.64 -14.28
N GLY A 307 -41.20 57.97 -13.62
CA GLY A 307 -42.64 58.25 -13.76
C GLY A 307 -43.15 59.40 -12.88
N ALA A 308 -42.38 59.83 -11.87
CA ALA A 308 -42.76 60.88 -10.93
C ALA A 308 -42.46 62.32 -11.40
N SER A 309 -42.00 62.50 -12.65
CA SER A 309 -41.77 63.83 -13.25
C SER A 309 -42.77 64.11 -14.36
N VAL A 310 -43.33 65.33 -14.35
CA VAL A 310 -44.29 65.92 -15.31
C VAL A 310 -45.76 65.50 -15.13
N SER A 311 -46.49 66.22 -14.26
CA SER A 311 -47.61 67.10 -14.67
C SER A 311 -48.20 67.90 -13.49
N PRO A 312 -48.65 69.16 -13.69
CA PRO A 312 -49.22 70.02 -12.65
C PRO A 312 -50.75 69.85 -12.50
N VAL A 313 -51.30 70.29 -11.35
CA VAL A 313 -52.72 70.25 -11.00
C VAL A 313 -53.22 71.66 -10.60
N PRO A 314 -54.44 72.06 -10.96
CA PRO A 314 -55.16 73.15 -10.29
C PRO A 314 -56.38 72.64 -9.48
N SER A 315 -56.30 72.83 -8.16
CA SER A 315 -57.35 73.34 -7.26
C SER A 315 -58.85 73.06 -7.53
N ASN A 316 -59.56 72.44 -6.57
CA ASN A 316 -60.22 73.25 -5.52
C ASN A 316 -60.88 72.49 -4.34
N THR A 317 -60.71 73.09 -3.17
CA THR A 317 -61.62 73.19 -2.00
C THR A 317 -62.23 71.93 -1.36
N SER A 318 -61.64 71.57 -0.23
CA SER A 318 -62.15 70.66 0.80
C SER A 318 -63.23 71.27 1.70
N GLN A 319 -64.15 70.44 2.20
CA GLN A 319 -65.01 70.73 3.36
C GLN A 319 -64.48 69.97 4.60
N GLU A 320 -64.51 70.60 5.77
CA GLU A 320 -63.68 70.24 6.93
C GLU A 320 -64.50 69.74 8.15
N ARG A 321 -64.02 68.63 8.77
CA ARG A 321 -63.94 68.27 10.22
C ARG A 321 -64.17 66.77 10.44
N LEU A 322 -63.20 65.98 10.94
CA LEU A 322 -62.65 65.88 12.33
C LEU A 322 -63.71 65.35 13.33
N ILE A 323 -63.53 64.29 14.13
CA ILE A 323 -62.37 63.46 14.60
C ILE A 323 -62.85 61.99 14.78
N GLY A 324 -62.08 60.88 14.70
CA GLY A 324 -60.68 60.68 14.28
C GLY A 324 -59.79 59.82 15.22
N GLN A 325 -59.95 58.48 15.32
CA GLN A 325 -59.03 57.57 16.03
C GLN A 325 -58.88 56.17 15.36
N SER A 326 -57.72 55.54 15.57
CA SER A 326 -57.22 54.27 15.01
C SER A 326 -56.73 53.33 16.14
N PRO A 327 -56.13 52.12 15.93
CA PRO A 327 -55.93 51.33 14.71
C PRO A 327 -56.33 49.83 14.83
N SER A 328 -56.08 49.08 13.75
CA SER A 328 -56.28 47.63 13.54
C SER A 328 -55.51 46.65 14.45
N ARG A 329 -56.04 45.41 14.60
CA ARG A 329 -55.21 44.19 14.62
C ARG A 329 -55.93 42.96 14.00
N SER A 330 -55.12 42.13 13.35
CA SER A 330 -55.35 40.90 12.58
C SER A 330 -56.39 39.87 13.05
N ASP A 331 -57.03 39.21 12.07
CA ASP A 331 -57.46 37.80 12.14
C ASP A 331 -57.34 37.13 10.76
N SER A 332 -56.83 35.89 10.74
CA SER A 332 -57.24 34.72 9.93
C SER A 332 -56.12 33.68 9.81
N GLU A 333 -56.46 32.44 10.13
CA GLU A 333 -55.55 31.29 10.21
C GLU A 333 -55.27 30.66 8.83
N PHE A 334 -54.13 29.97 8.71
CA PHE A 334 -54.11 28.76 7.88
C PHE A 334 -53.25 27.66 8.52
N SER A 335 -53.81 26.45 8.61
CA SER A 335 -53.25 25.32 9.33
C SER A 335 -52.32 24.49 8.45
N PHE A 336 -51.22 23.99 9.01
CA PHE A 336 -50.42 22.91 8.41
C PHE A 336 -50.23 21.80 9.45
N LYS A 337 -50.82 20.62 9.20
CA LYS A 337 -50.73 19.45 10.08
C LYS A 337 -49.41 18.72 9.84
N SER A 338 -48.71 18.40 10.92
CA SER A 338 -47.59 17.45 10.94
C SER A 338 -48.09 16.00 10.91
N ASN A 339 -47.59 15.20 9.98
CA ASN A 339 -47.74 13.74 10.04
C ASN A 339 -46.54 13.16 10.80
N GLU A 340 -46.74 12.77 12.05
CA GLU A 340 -45.87 11.80 12.72
C GLU A 340 -46.22 10.38 12.25
N MET A 341 -45.19 9.56 11.99
CA MET A 341 -45.36 8.15 11.66
C MET A 341 -44.70 7.31 12.75
N VAL A 342 -45.42 7.07 13.84
CA VAL A 342 -44.99 6.23 14.95
C VAL A 342 -45.26 4.76 14.60
N MET A 343 -44.22 3.92 14.58
CA MET A 343 -44.38 2.46 14.53
C MET A 343 -44.37 1.88 15.95
N ASP A 344 -45.39 1.08 16.26
CA ASP A 344 -45.54 0.33 17.52
C ASP A 344 -44.69 -0.96 17.51
N PRO A 345 -43.73 -1.13 18.45
CA PRO A 345 -42.87 -2.31 18.52
C PRO A 345 -43.51 -3.46 19.33
N SER A 346 -44.76 -3.83 19.05
CA SER A 346 -45.49 -4.86 19.82
C SER A 346 -46.22 -5.95 19.01
N ARG A 347 -45.94 -6.11 17.71
CA ARG A 347 -46.43 -7.26 16.92
C ARG A 347 -45.41 -7.80 15.94
N LEU A 348 -44.73 -8.89 16.32
CA LEU A 348 -44.32 -10.02 15.45
C LEU A 348 -43.62 -11.08 16.32
N ARG A 349 -44.41 -11.94 16.96
CA ARG A 349 -43.92 -13.11 17.72
C ARG A 349 -44.63 -14.34 17.17
N GLY A 350 -43.94 -15.18 16.39
CA GLY A 350 -44.53 -16.42 15.88
C GLY A 350 -43.79 -17.09 14.72
N MET A 351 -43.16 -18.23 15.03
CA MET A 351 -42.80 -19.34 14.12
C MET A 351 -41.71 -19.01 13.04
N SER A 352 -40.82 -19.92 12.63
CA SER A 352 -40.64 -21.34 12.95
C SER A 352 -39.16 -21.71 13.04
N LYS A 353 -38.78 -22.65 13.92
CA LYS A 353 -37.46 -23.30 13.88
C LYS A 353 -37.55 -24.55 13.01
N THR A 354 -36.78 -24.61 11.92
CA THR A 354 -36.54 -25.86 11.18
C THR A 354 -35.04 -26.08 11.03
N THR A 355 -34.50 -26.99 11.85
CA THR A 355 -33.12 -27.46 11.76
C THR A 355 -33.04 -28.51 10.64
N PRO A 356 -32.11 -28.42 9.67
CA PRO A 356 -31.85 -29.52 8.75
C PRO A 356 -31.12 -30.68 9.48
N PRO A 357 -31.31 -31.93 9.04
CA PRO A 357 -30.69 -33.10 9.69
C PRO A 357 -29.16 -33.15 9.45
N PRO A 358 -28.40 -33.83 10.32
CA PRO A 358 -26.95 -33.95 10.17
C PRO A 358 -26.59 -34.84 8.97
N ILE A 359 -25.65 -34.37 8.14
CA ILE A 359 -25.08 -35.14 7.05
C ILE A 359 -24.01 -36.08 7.63
N VAL A 360 -24.20 -37.39 7.48
CA VAL A 360 -23.18 -38.39 7.81
C VAL A 360 -22.17 -38.47 6.66
N PRO A 361 -20.84 -38.35 6.90
CA PRO A 361 -19.86 -38.50 5.85
C PRO A 361 -19.65 -39.98 5.51
N HIS A 362 -19.77 -40.34 4.23
CA HIS A 362 -19.22 -41.60 3.73
C HIS A 362 -17.67 -41.49 3.63
N PRO A 363 -16.92 -42.59 3.87
CA PRO A 363 -15.47 -42.57 3.78
C PRO A 363 -15.00 -42.49 2.32
N HIS A 364 -13.79 -41.93 2.13
CA HIS A 364 -13.05 -41.77 0.87
C HIS A 364 -13.39 -40.56 -0.01
N MET A 365 -13.01 -39.36 0.47
CA MET A 365 -12.43 -38.32 -0.39
C MET A 365 -11.25 -37.64 0.31
N PRO A 366 -10.23 -37.13 -0.42
CA PRO A 366 -9.08 -36.47 0.19
C PRO A 366 -9.47 -35.12 0.81
N THR A 367 -8.93 -34.82 1.99
CA THR A 367 -9.04 -33.49 2.60
C THR A 367 -8.33 -32.43 1.75
N PRO A 368 -8.95 -31.26 1.49
CA PRO A 368 -8.26 -30.13 0.86
C PRO A 368 -7.16 -29.59 1.79
N PRO A 369 -6.13 -28.90 1.26
CA PRO A 369 -5.06 -28.32 2.08
C PRO A 369 -5.61 -27.24 3.03
N GLU A 370 -5.04 -27.15 4.23
CA GLU A 370 -5.43 -26.16 5.23
C GLU A 370 -5.16 -24.73 4.73
N VAL A 371 -6.22 -23.99 4.42
CA VAL A 371 -6.17 -22.56 4.16
C VAL A 371 -6.12 -21.83 5.51
N PHE A 372 -4.95 -21.29 5.87
CA PHE A 372 -4.81 -20.40 7.02
C PHE A 372 -5.48 -19.05 6.70
N THR A 373 -6.72 -18.85 7.15
CA THR A 373 -7.44 -17.59 6.96
C THR A 373 -6.98 -16.52 7.95
N LEU A 374 -6.68 -15.32 7.42
CA LEU A 374 -6.22 -14.16 8.19
C LEU A 374 -7.24 -13.69 9.26
N GLU A 375 -8.52 -13.96 9.01
CA GLU A 375 -9.66 -13.65 9.89
C GLU A 375 -9.45 -14.12 11.33
N ARG A 376 -8.87 -15.32 11.51
CA ARG A 376 -8.69 -15.93 12.84
C ARG A 376 -7.81 -15.07 13.75
N SER A 377 -6.77 -14.41 13.20
CA SER A 377 -5.88 -13.54 13.97
C SER A 377 -6.47 -12.16 14.28
N LEU A 378 -7.40 -11.67 13.45
CA LEU A 378 -8.11 -10.41 13.72
C LEU A 378 -9.16 -10.60 14.82
N GLN A 379 -9.89 -11.71 14.79
CA GLN A 379 -10.95 -11.99 15.75
C GLN A 379 -10.41 -12.32 17.16
N GLU A 380 -9.24 -12.96 17.26
CA GLU A 380 -8.48 -13.11 18.52
C GLU A 380 -8.04 -11.76 19.11
N ARG A 381 -7.68 -10.78 18.27
CA ARG A 381 -7.20 -9.45 18.72
C ARG A 381 -8.30 -8.46 19.06
N LEU A 382 -9.55 -8.73 18.67
CA LEU A 382 -10.69 -7.83 18.86
C LEU A 382 -11.71 -8.33 19.90
N SER A 383 -11.52 -9.53 20.45
CA SER A 383 -12.39 -10.10 21.47
C SER A 383 -11.93 -9.70 22.89
N PRO A 384 -12.82 -9.17 23.75
CA PRO A 384 -12.50 -8.98 25.16
C PRO A 384 -12.35 -10.34 25.86
N GLU A 385 -11.37 -10.45 26.76
CA GLU A 385 -10.99 -11.73 27.38
C GLU A 385 -12.14 -12.43 28.12
N VAL A 386 -12.37 -13.70 27.79
CA VAL A 386 -13.01 -14.67 28.69
C VAL A 386 -11.89 -15.50 29.31
N GLY A 387 -11.66 -15.32 30.61
CA GLY A 387 -10.45 -15.80 31.28
C GLY A 387 -10.30 -17.32 31.35
N GLY A 388 -9.06 -17.80 31.38
CA GLY A 388 -8.76 -19.22 31.59
C GLY A 388 -7.35 -19.72 31.24
N ILE A 389 -6.47 -18.89 30.67
CA ILE A 389 -5.11 -19.29 30.26
C ILE A 389 -4.09 -18.31 30.88
N PRO A 390 -3.01 -18.78 31.54
CA PRO A 390 -1.98 -17.88 32.07
C PRO A 390 -1.23 -17.18 30.92
N PRO A 391 -0.89 -15.89 31.06
CA PRO A 391 -0.24 -15.14 29.99
C PRO A 391 1.17 -15.66 29.74
N VAL A 392 1.50 -15.83 28.46
CA VAL A 392 2.89 -15.99 28.02
C VAL A 392 3.64 -14.68 28.29
N GLU A 393 4.76 -14.74 29.00
CA GLU A 393 5.59 -13.55 29.26
C GLU A 393 6.11 -12.95 27.95
N VAL A 394 5.49 -11.87 27.50
CA VAL A 394 6.01 -11.03 26.42
C VAL A 394 6.98 -10.02 27.04
N PRO A 395 8.30 -10.06 26.72
CA PRO A 395 9.23 -9.08 27.23
C PRO A 395 8.84 -7.66 26.75
N PRO A 396 8.98 -6.62 27.58
CA PRO A 396 8.40 -5.32 27.32
C PRO A 396 8.97 -4.70 26.04
N SER A 397 8.11 -4.61 25.02
CA SER A 397 8.42 -3.95 23.76
C SER A 397 8.60 -2.46 24.00
N ARG A 398 9.86 -2.01 24.03
CA ARG A 398 10.25 -0.62 24.24
C ARG A 398 9.90 0.23 23.01
N LEU A 399 8.62 0.56 22.87
CA LEU A 399 8.10 1.56 21.94
C LEU A 399 8.62 2.95 22.35
N SER A 400 9.85 3.25 21.95
CA SER A 400 10.45 4.57 22.14
C SER A 400 9.73 5.60 21.26
N LEU A 401 8.82 6.36 21.86
CA LEU A 401 8.34 7.62 21.30
C LEU A 401 9.52 8.58 21.21
N VAL A 402 10.14 8.66 20.03
CA VAL A 402 11.09 9.73 19.71
C VAL A 402 10.27 11.01 19.60
N ARG A 403 10.44 11.92 20.57
CA ARG A 403 10.00 13.30 20.45
C ARG A 403 11.01 14.05 19.58
N ASP A 404 10.54 14.78 18.58
CA ASP A 404 11.39 15.65 17.78
C ASP A 404 12.00 16.76 18.65
N MET A 405 13.33 16.92 18.56
CA MET A 405 14.02 18.12 19.03
C MET A 405 14.06 19.13 17.88
N SER A 406 13.41 20.27 18.06
CA SER A 406 13.56 21.42 17.16
C SER A 406 14.95 22.06 17.35
N PRO A 407 15.55 22.67 16.31
CA PRO A 407 16.86 23.27 16.41
C PRO A 407 16.82 24.57 17.21
N VAL A 408 17.69 24.68 18.22
CA VAL A 408 17.94 25.94 18.93
C VAL A 408 18.97 26.75 18.14
N HIS A 409 18.62 27.98 17.79
CA HIS A 409 19.59 28.98 17.35
C HIS A 409 20.43 29.42 18.53
N GLU A 410 21.76 29.29 18.46
CA GLU A 410 22.65 30.04 19.33
C GLU A 410 23.92 30.45 18.59
N SER A 411 24.30 31.72 18.72
CA SER A 411 25.39 32.35 18.01
C SER A 411 26.63 32.46 18.89
N SER A 412 27.79 32.01 18.43
CA SER A 412 29.07 32.60 18.81
C SER A 412 30.18 32.20 17.83
N ALA A 413 31.00 33.17 17.44
CA ALA A 413 32.22 32.97 16.68
C ALA A 413 33.44 33.28 17.57
N PRO A 414 34.61 32.70 17.29
CA PRO A 414 35.88 33.31 17.66
C PRO A 414 36.76 33.67 16.46
N SER A 415 37.54 34.73 16.65
CA SER A 415 38.44 35.43 15.73
C SER A 415 39.69 34.66 15.28
N MET A 416 40.18 34.95 14.06
CA MET A 416 41.57 34.68 13.64
C MET A 416 42.57 35.70 14.18
N PRO A 417 43.86 35.32 14.33
CA PRO A 417 45.03 36.22 14.23
C PRO A 417 45.72 36.14 12.84
N PRO A 418 46.64 37.07 12.49
CA PRO A 418 46.85 37.49 11.10
C PRO A 418 48.03 36.87 10.32
N GLU A 419 48.01 37.07 8.99
CA GLU A 419 49.12 36.80 8.06
C GLU A 419 50.40 37.61 8.38
N SER A 420 51.55 37.02 8.05
CA SER A 420 52.71 37.78 7.58
C SER A 420 53.46 37.03 6.46
N LYS A 421 53.94 37.80 5.49
CA LYS A 421 54.82 37.44 4.34
C LYS A 421 56.03 38.43 4.40
N PRO A 422 57.08 38.40 3.52
CA PRO A 422 57.27 37.62 2.28
C PRO A 422 58.72 37.08 2.02
N VAL A 423 58.94 36.60 0.77
CA VAL A 423 60.21 36.56 -0.02
C VAL A 423 61.17 35.34 0.13
N SER A 424 61.29 34.57 -0.97
CA SER A 424 62.53 34.26 -1.75
C SER A 424 62.54 32.85 -2.36
N GLY A 425 63.15 32.62 -3.54
CA GLY A 425 63.60 31.26 -3.94
C GLY A 425 63.31 30.70 -5.35
N LYS A 426 63.70 31.42 -6.41
CA LYS A 426 64.05 30.96 -7.79
C LYS A 426 63.88 29.48 -8.24
N SER A 427 63.17 29.31 -9.38
CA SER A 427 63.60 28.67 -10.66
C SER A 427 64.25 27.26 -10.72
N HIS A 428 63.55 26.32 -11.37
CA HIS A 428 63.92 25.59 -12.60
C HIS A 428 62.86 24.47 -12.87
N ARG A 429 62.65 23.83 -14.02
CA ARG A 429 62.84 24.06 -15.47
C ARG A 429 62.40 22.75 -16.16
N SER A 430 61.31 22.80 -16.92
CA SER A 430 61.03 22.09 -18.20
C SER A 430 61.40 20.60 -18.42
N MET A 431 60.43 19.86 -18.99
CA MET A 431 60.55 18.59 -19.74
C MET A 431 60.95 17.35 -18.93
N LYS A 432 60.35 16.18 -19.17
CA LYS A 432 59.87 15.63 -20.45
C LYS A 432 58.56 14.84 -20.31
#